data_AF-A0A967T628-F1
#
_entry.id   AF-A0A967T628-F1
#
_cell.length_a   1.000
_cell.length_b   1.000
_cell.length_c   1.000
_cell.angle_alpha   90.00
_cell.angle_beta   90.00
_cell.angle_gamma   90.00
#
_symmetry.space_group_name_H-M   'P 1'
#
loop_
_entity.id
_entity.type
_entity.pdbx_description
1 polymer ?
#
loop_
_entity_poly.entity_id
_entity_poly.type
_entity_poly.pdbx_seq_one_letter_code
_entity_poly.pdbx_strand_id
1 'polypeptide(L)'
;MLKRAGLIVLIVILFAAMFTFTALNTGQIELDLGFVKRSYPISMTLVATFVLGMIVGMLCMTAFVFRMINERRTLKRSLRMSESEVSSLRNLPLSDAD
;
A
#
# COMPACT_ATOMS: atom_id res chain seq x y z
N MET A 1 -0.49 -7.55 -27.85
CA MET A 1 0.17 -6.35 -28.44
C MET A 1 -0.54 -5.05 -28.03
N LEU A 2 -1.87 -4.99 -28.05
CA LEU A 2 -2.65 -3.81 -27.65
C LEU A 2 -2.36 -3.29 -26.23
N LYS A 3 -2.17 -4.18 -25.24
CA LYS A 3 -1.79 -3.79 -23.86
C LYS A 3 -0.41 -3.11 -23.79
N ARG A 4 0.55 -3.55 -24.61
CA ARG A 4 1.90 -2.96 -24.68
C ARG A 4 1.86 -1.61 -25.40
N ALA A 5 1.12 -1.51 -26.49
CA ALA A 5 0.90 -0.24 -27.19
C ALA A 5 0.20 0.79 -26.28
N GLY A 6 -0.84 0.38 -25.55
CA GLY A 6 -1.52 1.23 -24.58
C GLY A 6 -0.61 1.72 -23.45
N LEU A 7 0.26 0.84 -22.92
CA LEU A 7 1.28 1.24 -21.93
C LEU A 7 2.26 2.27 -22.50
N ILE A 8 2.74 2.07 -23.73
CA ILE A 8 3.66 3.03 -24.38
C ILE A 8 2.97 4.37 -24.57
N VAL A 9 1.72 4.39 -25.08
CA VAL A 9 0.94 5.64 -25.24
C VAL A 9 0.74 6.33 -23.90
N LEU A 10 0.39 5.58 -22.83
CA LEU A 10 0.26 6.13 -21.49
C LEU A 10 1.57 6.77 -21.00
N ILE A 11 2.70 6.08 -21.17
CA ILE A 11 4.02 6.60 -20.79
C ILE A 11 4.32 7.89 -21.55
N VAL A 12 4.08 7.93 -22.87
CA VAL A 12 4.27 9.14 -23.69
C VAL A 12 3.40 10.29 -23.21
N ILE A 13 2.12 10.04 -22.90
CA ILE A 13 1.20 11.05 -22.37
C ILE A 13 1.71 11.57 -21.01
N LEU A 14 2.14 10.68 -20.12
CA LEU A 14 2.67 11.07 -18.80
C LEU A 14 3.93 11.93 -18.94
N PHE A 15 4.85 11.56 -19.84
CA PHE A 15 6.04 12.36 -20.11
C PHE A 15 5.70 13.73 -20.70
N ALA A 16 4.78 13.79 -21.66
CA ALA A 16 4.33 15.05 -22.25
C ALA A 16 3.68 15.96 -21.20
N ALA A 17 2.85 15.40 -20.32
CA ALA A 17 2.22 16.11 -19.22
C ALA A 17 3.27 16.63 -18.23
N MET A 18 4.23 15.80 -17.82
CA MET A 18 5.31 16.19 -16.91
C MET A 18 6.18 17.31 -17.49
N PHE A 19 6.56 17.20 -18.76
CA PHE A 19 7.37 18.21 -19.44
C PHE A 19 6.62 19.53 -19.55
N THR A 20 5.36 19.48 -20.00
CA THR A 20 4.50 20.67 -20.11
C THR A 20 4.28 21.33 -18.76
N PHE A 21 4.00 20.53 -17.72
CA PHE A 21 3.86 21.02 -16.35
C PHE A 21 5.13 21.73 -15.87
N THR A 22 6.31 21.16 -16.12
CA THR A 22 7.59 21.76 -15.74
C THR A 22 7.86 23.05 -16.50
N ALA A 23 7.59 23.07 -17.81
CA ALA A 23 7.79 24.24 -18.66
C ALA A 23 6.86 25.41 -18.30
N LEU A 24 5.62 25.13 -17.87
CA LEU A 24 4.65 26.14 -17.46
C LEU A 24 4.86 26.64 -16.02
N ASN A 25 5.62 25.91 -15.19
CA ASN A 25 5.82 26.21 -13.77
C ASN A 25 7.31 26.42 -13.44
N THR A 26 7.95 27.36 -14.15
CA THR A 26 9.37 27.73 -13.93
C THR A 26 9.63 28.49 -12.63
N GLY A 27 8.58 28.83 -11.90
CA GLY A 27 8.67 29.52 -10.62
C GLY A 27 9.45 28.73 -9.57
N GLN A 28 10.01 29.47 -8.62
CA GLN A 28 10.66 28.90 -7.45
C GLN A 28 9.80 29.14 -6.21
N ILE A 29 9.86 28.20 -5.27
CA ILE A 29 9.22 28.30 -3.97
C ILE A 29 10.30 28.29 -2.91
N GLU A 30 10.24 29.25 -1.99
CA GLU A 30 11.09 29.25 -0.82
C GLU A 30 10.49 28.31 0.23
N LEU A 31 11.26 27.29 0.63
CA LEU A 31 10.88 26.37 1.68
C LEU A 31 11.69 26.67 2.92
N ASP A 32 10.99 27.06 3.99
CA ASP A 32 11.51 27.13 5.33
C ASP A 32 11.17 25.83 6.06
N LEU A 33 12.17 24.96 6.21
CA LEU A 33 12.05 23.68 6.92
C LEU A 33 12.28 23.84 8.43
N GLY A 34 12.23 25.07 8.96
CA GLY A 34 12.48 25.41 10.37
C GLY A 34 13.97 25.53 10.71
N PHE A 35 14.82 24.73 10.06
CA PHE A 35 16.28 24.74 10.26
C PHE A 35 17.04 25.22 9.02
N VAL A 36 16.43 25.14 7.84
CA VAL A 36 17.04 25.51 6.56
C VAL A 36 15.99 26.21 5.70
N LYS A 37 16.36 27.38 5.17
CA LYS A 37 15.59 28.08 4.14
C LYS A 37 16.29 27.93 2.81
N ARG A 38 15.62 27.36 1.81
CA ARG A 38 16.17 27.25 0.45
C ARG A 38 15.06 27.34 -0.59
N SER A 39 15.39 28.00 -1.70
CA SER A 39 14.53 28.11 -2.87
C SER A 39 14.67 26.87 -3.77
N TYR A 40 13.55 26.28 -4.16
CA TYR A 40 13.48 25.11 -5.04
C TYR A 40 12.47 25.33 -6.18
N PRO A 41 12.67 24.73 -7.37
CA PRO A 41 11.68 24.77 -8.44
C PRO A 41 10.35 24.15 -7.99
N ILE A 42 9.23 24.80 -8.30
CA ILE A 42 7.88 24.35 -7.90
C ILE A 42 7.64 22.90 -8.32
N SER A 43 7.99 22.57 -9.57
CA SER A 43 7.79 21.22 -10.11
C SER A 43 8.55 20.15 -9.32
N MET A 44 9.78 20.44 -8.89
CA MET A 44 10.59 19.51 -8.10
C MET A 44 9.98 19.30 -6.70
N THR A 45 9.56 20.38 -6.05
CA THR A 45 8.94 20.34 -4.72
C THR A 45 7.64 19.54 -4.71
N LEU A 46 6.79 19.71 -5.74
CA LEU A 46 5.54 18.96 -5.86
C LEU A 46 5.78 17.48 -6.09
N VAL A 47 6.70 17.12 -6.99
CA VAL A 47 7.07 15.72 -7.22
C VAL A 47 7.61 15.10 -5.94
N ALA A 48 8.50 15.80 -5.22
CA ALA A 48 9.06 15.30 -3.96
C ALA A 48 7.96 15.06 -2.92
N THR A 49 7.04 16.01 -2.73
CA THR A 49 5.91 15.88 -1.79
C THR A 49 5.02 14.69 -2.15
N PHE A 50 4.73 14.50 -3.44
CA PHE A 50 3.91 13.39 -3.89
C PHE A 50 4.60 12.04 -3.68
N VAL A 51 5.90 11.94 -3.99
CA VAL A 51 6.70 10.74 -3.76
C VAL A 51 6.76 10.40 -2.27
N LEU A 52 6.96 11.39 -1.40
CA LEU A 52 6.92 11.18 0.05
C LEU A 52 5.54 10.66 0.50
N GLY A 53 4.46 11.27 0.02
CA GLY A 53 3.10 10.82 0.28
C GLY A 53 2.86 9.37 -0.17
N MET A 54 3.35 9.00 -1.36
CA MET A 54 3.26 7.62 -1.86
C MET A 54 4.05 6.63 -0.99
N ILE A 55 5.26 6.99 -0.55
CA ILE A 55 6.07 6.15 0.35
C ILE A 55 5.33 5.93 1.66
N VAL A 56 4.81 6.99 2.28
CA VAL A 56 4.03 6.90 3.52
C VAL A 56 2.78 6.03 3.30
N GLY A 57 2.04 6.25 2.21
CA GLY A 57 0.89 5.44 1.85
C GLY A 57 1.21 3.95 1.69
N MET A 58 2.32 3.62 1.01
CA MET A 58 2.80 2.25 0.85
C MET A 58 3.18 1.61 2.19
N LEU A 59 3.82 2.35 3.10
CA LEU A 59 4.15 1.86 4.43
C LEU A 59 2.89 1.56 5.24
N CYS A 60 1.91 2.47 5.24
CA CYS A 60 0.63 2.26 5.90
C CYS A 60 -0.11 1.03 5.35
N MET A 61 -0.18 0.89 4.02
CA MET A 61 -0.82 -0.26 3.38
C MET A 61 -0.11 -1.56 3.73
N THR A 62 1.22 -1.55 3.75
CA THR A 62 2.04 -2.71 4.12
C THR A 62 1.74 -3.15 5.56
N ALA A 63 1.72 -2.21 6.51
CA ALA A 63 1.37 -2.51 7.90
C ALA A 63 -0.04 -3.10 8.03
N PHE A 64 -1.01 -2.56 7.30
CA PHE A 64 -2.37 -3.09 7.25
C PHE A 64 -2.43 -4.51 6.68
N VAL A 65 -1.73 -4.78 5.59
CA VAL A 65 -1.66 -6.12 4.99
C VAL A 65 -1.03 -7.13 5.95
N PHE A 66 0.04 -6.76 6.66
CA PHE A 66 0.63 -7.63 7.67
C PHE A 66 -0.35 -7.98 8.80
N ARG A 67 -1.13 -7.00 9.26
CA ARG A 67 -2.20 -7.23 10.23
C ARG A 67 -3.23 -8.22 9.70
N MET A 68 -3.71 -8.05 8.47
CA MET A 68 -4.66 -8.98 7.84
C MET A 68 -4.10 -10.40 7.71
N ILE A 69 -2.81 -10.53 7.34
CA ILE A 69 -2.14 -11.84 7.28
C ILE A 69 -2.13 -12.51 8.66
N ASN A 70 -1.87 -11.75 9.71
CA ASN A 70 -1.84 -12.27 11.07
C ASN A 70 -3.23 -12.68 11.56
N GLU A 71 -4.23 -11.84 11.34
CA GLU A 71 -5.64 -12.15 11.63
C GLU A 71 -6.07 -13.42 10.91
N ARG A 72 -5.78 -13.55 9.61
CA ARG A 72 -6.07 -14.76 8.82
C ARG A 72 -5.40 -16.01 9.40
N ARG A 73 -4.14 -15.90 9.86
CA ARG A 73 -3.42 -17.02 10.50
C ARG A 73 -4.10 -17.43 11.81
N THR A 74 -4.49 -16.48 12.64
CA THR A 74 -5.19 -16.72 13.89
C THR A 74 -6.54 -17.37 13.66
N LEU A 75 -7.37 -16.82 12.76
CA LEU A 75 -8.69 -17.37 12.42
C LEU A 75 -8.57 -18.83 11.92
N LYS A 76 -7.58 -19.12 11.07
CA LYS A 76 -7.35 -20.49 10.58
C LYS A 76 -6.94 -21.46 11.69
N ARG A 77 -6.18 -20.99 12.69
CA ARG A 77 -5.82 -21.81 13.86
C ARG A 77 -7.04 -22.08 14.74
N SER A 78 -7.84 -21.06 15.03
CA SER A 78 -9.08 -21.20 15.81
C SER A 78 -10.07 -22.16 15.14
N LEU A 79 -10.25 -22.05 13.82
CA LEU A 79 -11.11 -22.97 13.06
C LEU A 79 -10.68 -24.43 13.20
N ARG A 80 -9.38 -24.71 13.03
CA ARG A 80 -8.83 -26.07 13.19
C ARG A 80 -9.00 -26.61 14.61
N MET A 81 -8.85 -25.77 15.62
CA MET A 81 -9.04 -26.16 17.02
C MET A 81 -10.50 -26.54 17.27
N SER A 82 -11.45 -25.71 16.85
CA SER A 82 -12.88 -26.02 16.96
C SER A 82 -13.28 -27.28 16.18
N GLU A 83 -12.75 -27.50 14.98
CA GLU A 83 -12.97 -28.74 14.21
C GLU A 83 -12.44 -29.98 14.96
N SER A 84 -11.27 -29.86 15.59
CA SER A 84 -10.68 -30.95 16.37
C SER A 84 -11.46 -31.26 17.66
N GLU A 85 -12.00 -30.25 18.32
CA GLU A 85 -12.86 -30.41 19.51
C GLU A 85 -14.16 -31.12 19.14
N VAL A 86 -14.83 -30.68 18.08
CA VAL A 86 -16.06 -31.34 17.58
C VAL A 86 -15.78 -32.79 17.18
N SER A 87 -14.66 -33.05 16.49
CA SER A 87 -14.30 -34.42 16.13
C SER A 87 -13.99 -35.27 17.37
N SER A 88 -13.33 -34.71 18.38
CA SER A 88 -13.01 -35.43 19.62
C SER A 88 -14.27 -35.76 20.40
N LEU A 89 -15.20 -34.81 20.52
CA LEU A 89 -16.50 -35.02 21.16
C LEU A 89 -17.35 -36.06 20.43
N ARG A 90 -17.36 -36.05 19.09
CA ARG A 90 -18.11 -37.03 18.29
C ARG A 90 -17.55 -38.44 18.39
N ASN A 91 -16.25 -38.57 18.63
CA ASN A 91 -15.57 -39.84 18.77
C ASN A 91 -15.47 -40.29 20.24
N LEU A 92 -16.05 -39.54 21.18
CA LEU A 92 -16.07 -39.92 22.58
C LEU A 92 -16.96 -41.18 22.71
N PRO A 93 -16.45 -42.29 23.24
CA PRO A 93 -17.29 -43.46 23.50
C PRO A 93 -18.40 -43.07 24.48
N LEU A 94 -19.63 -43.52 24.21
CA LEU A 94 -20.77 -43.37 25.13
C LEU A 94 -20.52 -44.25 26.36
N SER A 95 -19.61 -43.82 27.22
CA SER A 95 -19.32 -44.42 28.52
C SER A 95 -19.93 -43.51 29.56
N ASP A 96 -21.24 -43.67 29.78
CA ASP A 96 -21.98 -43.28 31.00
C ASP A 96 -23.51 -43.51 30.82
N ALA A 97 -23.91 -44.49 29.99
CA ALA A 97 -25.28 -44.97 29.95
C ALA A 97 -25.33 -46.40 30.53
N ASP A 98 -24.88 -46.54 31.77
CA ASP A 98 -25.18 -47.66 32.68
C ASP A 98 -25.27 -47.11 34.11
#